data_AF-A0A8H7YJ52-F1
#
_entry.id   AF-A0A8H7YJ52-F1
#
_cell.length_a   1.000
_cell.length_b   1.000
_cell.length_c   1.000
_cell.angle_alpha   90.00
_cell.angle_beta   90.00
_cell.angle_gamma   90.00
#
_symmetry.space_group_name_H-M   'P 1'
#
loop_
_entity.id
_entity.type
_entity.pdbx_description
1 polymer ?
#
loop_
_entity_poly.entity_id
_entity_poly.type
_entity_poly.pdbx_seq_one_letter_code
_entity_poly.pdbx_strand_id
1 'polypeptide(L)'
;MPPLENSTLRSSSSDAETSVEKIKYIFPESSFSKERRALSLPTPAEIRAINAKPLRGGHPPPVKTPSLGLFVRYGNHVTTIEAQTQITVRNALHSQAPVPEVFGWVKDGR
;
A
#
# COMPACT_ATOMS: atom_id res chain seq x y z
N MET A 1 6.52 -45.33 -37.26
CA MET A 1 7.17 -44.04 -37.53
C MET A 1 6.10 -43.07 -38.02
N PRO A 2 5.93 -41.88 -37.42
CA PRO A 2 5.03 -40.86 -37.96
C PRO A 2 5.75 -40.00 -39.02
N PRO A 3 5.01 -39.25 -39.84
CA PRO A 3 5.45 -37.91 -40.18
C PRO A 3 4.39 -36.83 -39.95
N LEU A 4 4.91 -35.69 -39.48
CA LEU A 4 4.60 -34.29 -39.78
C LEU A 4 3.19 -33.95 -40.31
N GLU A 5 2.42 -33.17 -39.56
CA GLU A 5 2.36 -31.70 -39.64
C GLU A 5 1.22 -31.21 -38.75
N ASN A 6 1.45 -30.14 -37.98
CA ASN A 6 0.34 -29.26 -37.63
C ASN A 6 0.80 -27.81 -37.66
N SER A 7 0.18 -27.07 -38.56
CA SER A 7 0.40 -25.68 -38.90
C SER A 7 -0.47 -24.79 -38.02
N THR A 8 0.14 -23.69 -37.57
CA THR A 8 -0.48 -22.37 -37.31
C THR A 8 -1.65 -22.31 -36.33
N LEU A 9 -1.36 -21.87 -35.10
CA LEU A 9 -2.02 -20.70 -34.55
C LEU A 9 -1.00 -19.84 -33.80
N ARG A 10 -0.68 -18.72 -34.44
CA ARG A 10 0.01 -17.55 -33.94
C ARG A 10 -0.56 -17.19 -32.57
N SER A 11 0.23 -17.41 -31.51
CA SER A 11 -0.07 -16.88 -30.18
C SER A 11 -0.12 -15.37 -30.30
N SER A 12 -1.34 -14.88 -30.25
CA SER A 12 -1.72 -13.48 -30.28
C SER A 12 -0.96 -12.72 -29.22
N SER A 13 -0.34 -11.61 -29.65
CA SER A 13 -0.13 -10.38 -28.90
C SER A 13 -0.36 -10.55 -27.42
N SER A 14 0.73 -10.72 -26.65
CA SER A 14 0.70 -10.40 -25.23
C SER A 14 0.38 -8.91 -25.17
N ASP A 15 -0.91 -8.61 -25.11
CA ASP A 15 -1.42 -7.31 -24.74
C ASP A 15 -0.71 -6.97 -23.44
N ALA A 16 0.31 -6.12 -23.54
CA ALA A 16 0.31 -4.75 -23.06
C ALA A 16 -0.69 -4.42 -21.93
N GLU A 17 -1.02 -5.36 -21.05
CA GLU A 17 -1.55 -5.08 -19.74
C GLU A 17 -0.33 -4.87 -18.85
N THR A 18 0.32 -3.74 -19.13
CA THR A 18 1.18 -3.01 -18.22
C THR A 18 0.53 -3.12 -16.85
N SER A 19 1.04 -4.07 -16.07
CA SER A 19 0.80 -4.16 -14.65
C SER A 19 1.20 -2.80 -14.13
N VAL A 20 0.23 -1.92 -13.96
CA VAL A 20 0.45 -0.61 -13.37
C VAL A 20 1.07 -0.94 -12.04
N GLU A 21 2.39 -0.74 -11.94
CA GLU A 21 3.16 -1.21 -10.80
C GLU A 21 2.43 -0.73 -9.57
N LYS A 22 1.94 -1.69 -8.78
CA LYS A 22 1.17 -1.39 -7.59
C LYS A 22 2.19 -0.83 -6.62
N ILE A 23 2.41 0.50 -6.69
CA ILE A 23 3.44 1.19 -5.92
C ILE A 23 3.16 0.87 -4.46
N LYS A 24 4.01 0.00 -3.90
CA LYS A 24 3.90 -0.51 -2.54
C LYS A 24 5.28 -0.40 -1.93
N TYR A 25 5.42 0.54 -1.01
CA TYR A 25 6.61 0.69 -0.19
C TYR A 25 6.31 0.11 1.19
N ILE A 26 6.99 -0.95 1.56
CA ILE A 26 7.06 -1.39 2.97
C ILE A 26 8.45 -1.04 3.45
N PHE A 27 8.56 -0.40 4.61
CA PHE A 27 9.85 -0.07 5.21
C PHE A 27 10.31 -1.26 6.08
N PRO A 28 11.29 -2.08 5.63
CA PRO A 28 11.71 -3.29 6.35
C PRO A 28 12.40 -2.95 7.67
N GLU A 29 13.05 -1.79 7.71
CA GLU A 29 13.74 -1.28 8.88
C GLU A 29 12.82 -0.61 9.90
N SER A 30 11.53 -0.51 9.59
CA SER A 30 10.57 0.10 10.51
C SER A 30 10.27 -0.79 11.72
N SER A 31 9.86 -0.18 12.82
CA SER A 31 9.58 -0.92 14.06
C SER A 31 8.50 -1.99 13.88
N PHE A 32 7.48 -1.73 13.07
CA PHE A 32 6.43 -2.71 12.74
C PHE A 32 6.99 -4.01 12.16
N SER A 33 7.93 -3.88 11.21
CA SER A 33 8.58 -5.01 10.55
C SER A 33 9.54 -5.75 11.48
N LYS A 34 10.35 -5.01 12.25
CA LYS A 34 11.32 -5.57 13.20
C LYS A 34 10.66 -6.31 14.35
N GLU A 35 9.57 -5.76 14.89
CA GLU A 35 8.80 -6.36 15.98
C GLU A 35 7.86 -7.48 15.51
N ARG A 36 7.77 -7.73 14.20
CA ARG A 36 6.89 -8.73 13.59
C ARG A 36 5.44 -8.64 14.10
N ARG A 37 4.91 -7.42 14.20
CA ARG A 37 3.55 -7.17 14.73
C ARG A 37 2.45 -7.85 13.92
N ALA A 38 2.70 -8.09 12.63
CA ALA A 38 1.88 -8.94 11.77
C ALA A 38 2.72 -9.49 10.60
N LEU A 39 2.14 -10.44 9.86
CA LEU A 39 2.72 -10.95 8.61
C LEU A 39 2.81 -9.88 7.52
N SER A 40 1.88 -8.93 7.50
CA SER A 40 1.85 -7.83 6.53
C SER A 40 1.00 -6.65 7.02
N LEU A 41 1.22 -5.48 6.41
CA LEU A 41 0.32 -4.33 6.58
C LEU A 41 -1.04 -4.62 5.92
N PRO A 42 -2.14 -4.05 6.45
CA PRO A 42 -3.46 -4.16 5.83
C PRO A 42 -3.46 -3.69 4.37
N THR A 43 -4.19 -4.42 3.53
CA THR A 43 -4.41 -4.06 2.14
C THR A 43 -5.38 -2.89 2.01
N PRO A 44 -5.33 -2.10 0.91
CA PRO A 44 -6.32 -1.05 0.66
C PRO A 44 -7.77 -1.56 0.69
N ALA A 45 -8.01 -2.79 0.24
CA ALA A 45 -9.34 -3.40 0.25
C ALA A 45 -9.86 -3.63 1.67
N GLU A 46 -9.02 -4.15 2.57
CA GLU A 46 -9.37 -4.31 3.99
C GLU A 46 -9.65 -2.96 4.66
N ILE A 47 -8.83 -1.94 4.39
CA ILE A 47 -9.04 -0.58 4.92
C ILE A 47 -10.37 0.02 4.43
N ARG A 48 -10.73 -0.16 3.17
CA ARG A 48 -12.04 0.29 2.65
C ARG A 48 -13.20 -0.50 3.25
N ALA A 49 -13.05 -1.80 3.47
CA ALA A 49 -14.09 -2.64 4.08
C ALA A 49 -14.41 -2.16 5.50
N ILE A 50 -13.39 -1.73 6.27
CA ILE A 50 -13.59 -1.16 7.62
C ILE A 50 -14.44 0.12 7.58
N ASN A 51 -14.25 0.95 6.55
CA ASN A 51 -14.93 2.23 6.37
C ASN A 51 -15.95 2.19 5.21
N ALA A 52 -16.70 1.09 5.05
CA ALA A 52 -17.59 0.87 3.90
C ALA A 52 -18.77 1.87 3.80
N LYS A 53 -18.98 2.75 4.79
CA LYS A 53 -20.08 3.72 4.77
C LYS A 53 -19.71 4.94 3.90
N PRO A 54 -20.59 5.35 2.96
CA PRO A 54 -20.34 6.52 2.14
C PRO A 54 -20.31 7.78 3.01
N LEU A 55 -19.21 8.52 2.93
CA LEU A 55 -19.06 9.78 3.66
C LEU A 55 -19.48 10.94 2.78
N ARG A 56 -20.40 11.74 3.32
CA ARG A 56 -20.75 13.02 2.71
C ARG A 56 -19.59 13.98 2.98
N GLY A 57 -18.86 14.39 1.95
CA GLY A 57 -17.84 15.45 2.07
C GLY A 57 -16.39 15.08 1.73
N GLY A 58 -16.11 13.90 1.16
CA GLY A 58 -14.90 13.72 0.33
C GLY A 58 -13.65 13.11 0.99
N HIS A 59 -13.62 12.86 2.30
CA HIS A 59 -12.47 12.19 2.95
C HIS A 59 -12.91 11.09 3.90
N PRO A 60 -12.36 9.87 3.78
CA PRO A 60 -12.56 8.85 4.78
C PRO A 60 -11.89 9.17 6.12
N PRO A 61 -12.51 8.83 7.27
CA PRO A 61 -11.84 8.95 8.55
C PRO A 61 -10.65 7.98 8.56
N PRO A 62 -9.53 8.34 9.22
CA PRO A 62 -8.44 7.41 9.42
C PRO A 62 -8.90 6.13 10.12
N VAL A 63 -8.37 4.99 9.70
CA VAL A 63 -8.63 3.69 10.33
C VAL A 63 -7.64 3.47 11.45
N LYS A 64 -8.14 3.15 12.65
CA LYS A 64 -7.32 2.75 13.79
C LYS A 64 -7.42 1.23 13.96
N THR A 65 -6.28 0.55 14.05
CA THR A 65 -6.24 -0.88 14.40
C THR A 65 -5.35 -1.05 15.64
N PRO A 66 -5.90 -0.86 16.86
CA PRO A 66 -5.12 -0.89 18.10
C PRO A 66 -4.36 -2.20 18.33
N SER A 67 -4.94 -3.34 17.93
CA SER A 67 -4.31 -4.67 18.03
C SER A 67 -3.01 -4.80 17.24
N LEU A 68 -2.87 -4.02 16.17
CA LEU A 68 -1.65 -3.98 15.33
C LEU A 68 -0.78 -2.75 15.65
N GLY A 69 -1.25 -1.84 16.51
CA GLY A 69 -0.62 -0.56 16.75
C GLY A 69 -0.54 0.33 15.51
N LEU A 70 -1.50 0.22 14.58
CA LEU A 70 -1.52 1.01 13.34
C LEU A 70 -2.58 2.10 13.37
N PHE A 71 -2.22 3.21 12.73
CA PHE A 71 -3.10 4.29 12.34
C PHE A 71 -2.94 4.51 10.83
N VAL A 72 -4.02 4.34 10.07
CA VAL A 72 -3.99 4.37 8.61
C VAL A 72 -4.78 5.58 8.10
N ARG A 73 -4.06 6.52 7.50
CA ARG A 73 -4.64 7.60 6.71
C ARG A 73 -4.74 7.15 5.26
N TYR A 74 -5.87 7.37 4.61
CA TYR A 74 -6.08 7.02 3.20
C TYR A 74 -7.06 7.98 2.53
N GLY A 75 -7.14 7.95 1.21
CA GLY A 75 -7.95 8.85 0.40
C GLY A 75 -7.12 9.57 -0.67
N ASN A 76 -7.80 10.28 -1.57
CA ASN A 76 -7.22 10.96 -2.73
C ASN A 76 -6.25 12.13 -2.39
N HIS A 77 -6.23 12.59 -1.14
CA HIS A 77 -5.35 13.68 -0.70
C HIS A 77 -4.10 13.19 0.03
N VAL A 78 -4.00 11.89 0.30
CA VAL A 78 -2.80 11.33 0.93
C VAL A 78 -1.79 11.09 -0.18
N THR A 79 -0.60 11.67 -0.06
CA THR A 79 0.42 11.63 -1.11
C THR A 79 1.70 10.95 -0.63
N THR A 80 2.54 10.53 -1.57
CA THR A 80 3.90 10.07 -1.26
C THR A 80 4.74 11.16 -0.60
N ILE A 81 4.51 12.43 -0.96
CA ILE A 81 5.16 13.59 -0.33
C ILE A 81 4.80 13.65 1.16
N GLU A 82 3.54 13.46 1.53
CA GLU A 82 3.12 13.45 2.93
C GLU A 82 3.88 12.39 3.74
N ALA A 83 4.00 11.17 3.20
CA ALA A 83 4.75 10.09 3.84
C ALA A 83 6.24 10.43 3.99
N GLN A 84 6.86 11.00 2.95
CA GLN A 84 8.27 11.39 2.99
C GLN A 84 8.51 12.54 3.97
N THR A 85 7.64 13.55 4.00
CA THR A 85 7.69 14.65 4.96
C THR A 85 7.62 14.13 6.39
N GLN A 86 6.69 13.22 6.69
CA GLN A 86 6.56 12.61 8.01
C GLN A 86 7.85 11.88 8.43
N ILE A 87 8.47 11.13 7.52
CA ILE A 87 9.76 10.44 7.77
C ILE A 87 10.86 11.47 8.09
N THR A 88 10.97 12.53 7.29
CA THR A 88 11.96 13.60 7.51
C THR A 88 11.75 14.29 8.86
N VAL A 89 10.50 14.67 9.18
CA VAL A 89 10.15 15.31 10.45
C VAL A 89 10.47 14.39 11.63
N ARG A 90 10.14 13.10 11.54
CA ARG A 90 10.50 12.13 12.58
C ARG A 90 12.00 12.06 12.78
N ASN A 91 12.76 11.91 11.70
CA ASN A 91 14.22 11.81 11.80
C ASN A 91 14.84 13.05 12.45
N ALA A 92 14.33 14.24 12.14
CA ALA A 92 14.80 15.50 12.71
C ALA A 92 14.36 15.70 14.18
N LEU A 93 13.14 15.30 14.55
CA LEU A 93 12.50 15.73 15.79
C LEU A 93 12.15 14.61 16.78
N HIS A 94 12.36 13.34 16.48
CA HIS A 94 11.92 12.23 17.33
C HIS A 94 12.50 12.26 18.76
N SER A 95 13.64 12.91 18.98
CA SER A 95 14.23 13.10 20.32
C SER A 95 13.61 14.25 21.11
N GLN A 96 12.86 15.15 20.45
CA GLN A 96 12.26 16.35 21.03
C GLN A 96 10.73 16.25 21.13
N ALA A 97 10.09 15.53 20.21
CA ALA A 97 8.65 15.36 20.17
C ALA A 97 8.27 13.94 19.71
N PRO A 98 7.14 13.38 20.19
CA PRO A 98 6.65 12.10 19.72
C PRO A 98 6.12 12.24 18.28
N VAL A 99 6.95 11.87 17.30
CA VAL A 99 6.56 11.85 15.89
C VAL A 99 6.28 10.40 15.46
N PRO A 100 5.06 10.10 14.97
CA PRO A 100 4.74 8.76 14.48
C PRO A 100 5.66 8.28 13.36
N GLU A 101 6.01 7.01 13.42
CA GLU A 101 6.75 6.33 12.37
C GLU A 101 5.86 5.93 11.19
N VAL A 102 6.41 5.97 9.98
CA VAL A 102 5.74 5.48 8.78
C VAL A 102 6.20 4.05 8.51
N PHE A 103 5.28 3.10 8.51
CA PHE A 103 5.58 1.68 8.27
C PHE A 103 5.50 1.27 6.80
N GLY A 104 4.72 1.99 6.01
CA GLY A 104 4.62 1.78 4.58
C GLY A 104 3.67 2.74 3.88
N TRP A 105 3.61 2.59 2.57
CA TRP A 105 2.77 3.33 1.65
C TRP A 105 2.29 2.41 0.53
N VAL A 106 1.04 2.58 0.10
CA VAL A 106 0.53 1.86 -1.07
C VAL A 106 -0.45 2.73 -1.85
N LYS A 107 -0.29 2.79 -3.17
CA LYS A 107 -1.31 3.37 -4.05
C LYS A 107 -2.42 2.34 -4.26
N ASP A 108 -3.64 2.75 -3.98
CA ASP A 108 -4.82 1.95 -4.31
C ASP A 108 -5.01 1.94 -5.83
N GLY A 109 -5.18 0.76 -6.41
CA GLY A 109 -5.27 0.58 -7.87
C GLY A 109 -6.67 0.80 -8.42
N ARG A 110 -7.48 1.60 -7.73
CA ARG A 110 -8.91 1.80 -8.01
C ARG A 110 -9.21 3.26 -8.28
#